data_AF-A0A3B0IRD1-F1
#
_entry.id   AF-A0A3B0IRD1-F1
#
_cell.length_a   1.000
_cell.length_b   1.000
_cell.length_c   1.000
_cell.angle_alpha   90.00
_cell.angle_beta   90.00
_cell.angle_gamma   90.00
#
_symmetry.space_group_name_H-M   'P 1'
#
loop_
_entity.id
_entity.type
_entity.pdbx_description
1 polymer ?
#
loop_
_entity_poly.entity_id
_entity_poly.type
_entity_poly.pdbx_seq_one_letter_code
_entity_poly.pdbx_strand_id
1 'polypeptide(L)'
;MNTSTTETLYAQVDIKSRVLNASPYQPVQILFNGALSALKRAVIYIDQNNIQQKSRAISKAIAIINEGLNSGVDLEHGGEIAENISLLYDYMIRQLLICQSL
;
A
#
# COMPACT_ATOMS: atom_id res chain seq x y z
N MET A 1 -32.87 -2.59 28.25
CA MET A 1 -32.13 -1.52 27.56
C MET A 1 -30.67 -1.92 27.52
N ASN A 2 -30.21 -2.26 26.32
CA ASN A 2 -28.95 -2.88 25.95
C ASN A 2 -27.80 -1.86 25.92
N THR A 3 -27.02 -1.83 27.00
CA THR A 3 -25.85 -0.95 27.22
C THR A 3 -24.60 -1.31 26.39
N SER A 4 -24.67 -2.30 25.49
CA SER A 4 -23.52 -2.74 24.68
C SER A 4 -23.34 -1.98 23.35
N THR A 5 -24.32 -1.16 22.93
CA THR A 5 -24.28 -0.48 21.62
C THR A 5 -23.55 0.87 21.65
N THR A 6 -23.43 1.50 22.82
CA THR A 6 -22.78 2.82 22.95
C THR A 6 -21.25 2.76 22.91
N GLU A 7 -20.62 1.73 23.48
CA GLU A 7 -19.14 1.63 23.52
C GLU A 7 -18.52 1.37 22.13
N THR A 8 -19.22 0.61 21.28
CA THR A 8 -18.77 0.32 19.90
C THR A 8 -18.90 1.51 18.96
N LEU A 9 -19.86 2.40 19.20
CA LEU A 9 -20.06 3.60 18.39
C LEU A 9 -18.93 4.63 18.63
N TYR A 10 -18.52 4.83 19.89
CA TYR A 10 -17.41 5.74 20.21
C TYR A 10 -16.07 5.23 19.66
N ALA A 11 -15.79 3.93 19.74
CA ALA A 11 -14.57 3.36 19.15
C ALA A 11 -14.51 3.52 17.63
N GLN A 12 -15.65 3.39 16.93
CA GLN A 12 -15.73 3.61 15.48
C GLN A 12 -15.57 5.10 15.10
N VAL A 13 -16.11 6.00 15.91
CA VAL A 13 -15.98 7.46 15.71
C VAL A 13 -14.53 7.90 15.92
N ASP A 14 -13.81 7.31 16.87
CA ASP A 14 -12.40 7.65 17.15
C ASP A 14 -11.47 7.21 16.00
N ILE A 15 -11.70 6.03 15.42
CA ILE A 15 -10.98 5.57 14.22
C ILE A 15 -11.32 6.47 13.02
N LYS A 16 -12.59 6.80 12.80
CA LYS A 16 -13.02 7.70 11.70
C LYS A 16 -12.46 9.11 11.86
N SER A 17 -12.37 9.63 13.08
CA SER A 17 -11.81 10.96 13.36
C SER A 17 -10.31 11.04 13.09
N ARG A 18 -9.56 9.96 13.40
CA ARG A 18 -8.14 9.86 13.05
C ARG A 18 -7.90 9.79 11.55
N VAL A 19 -8.83 9.23 10.78
CA VAL A 19 -8.80 9.26 9.30
C VAL A 19 -9.11 10.66 8.76
N LEU A 20 -10.01 11.42 9.40
CA LEU A 20 -10.43 12.76 8.98
C LEU A 20 -9.39 13.86 9.30
N ASN A 21 -8.57 13.68 10.34
CA ASN A 21 -7.48 14.60 10.70
C ASN A 21 -6.11 14.18 10.14
N ALA A 22 -6.07 13.10 9.36
CA ALA A 22 -4.84 12.69 8.71
C ALA A 22 -4.45 13.75 7.68
N SER A 23 -3.20 14.22 7.74
CA SER A 23 -2.65 15.03 6.65
C SER A 23 -2.89 14.27 5.33
N PRO A 24 -3.26 14.94 4.20
CA PRO A 24 -3.54 14.26 2.93
C PRO A 24 -2.37 13.36 2.45
N TYR A 25 -1.16 13.57 2.97
CA TYR A 25 0.03 12.75 2.71
C TYR A 25 0.16 11.49 3.57
N GLN A 26 -0.54 11.41 4.70
CA GLN A 26 -0.37 10.36 5.70
C GLN A 26 -0.84 8.97 5.22
N PRO A 27 -1.95 8.82 4.47
CA PRO A 27 -2.32 7.54 3.86
C PRO A 27 -1.27 7.04 2.87
N VAL A 28 -0.72 7.93 2.05
CA VAL A 28 0.33 7.63 1.07
C VAL A 28 1.59 7.14 1.76
N GLN A 29 2.02 7.79 2.84
CA GLN A 29 3.17 7.35 3.64
C GLN A 29 2.97 5.95 4.24
N ILE A 30 1.78 5.64 4.74
CA ILE A 30 1.46 4.31 5.29
C ILE A 30 1.59 3.23 4.20
N LEU A 31 1.05 3.49 3.01
CA LEU A 31 1.15 2.57 1.88
C LEU A 31 2.60 2.37 1.43
N PHE A 32 3.38 3.44 1.27
CA PHE A 32 4.81 3.33 0.93
C PHE A 32 5.59 2.52 1.96
N ASN A 33 5.35 2.75 3.26
CA ASN A 33 5.98 1.98 4.33
C ASN A 33 5.58 0.50 4.26
N GLY A 34 4.32 0.21 3.94
CA GLY A 34 3.82 -1.15 3.72
C GLY A 34 4.51 -1.85 2.56
N ALA A 35 4.63 -1.19 1.41
CA ALA A 35 5.32 -1.69 0.22
C ALA A 35 6.80 -1.95 0.51
N LEU A 36 7.50 -0.97 1.10
CA LEU A 36 8.92 -1.10 1.45
C LEU A 36 9.16 -2.24 2.46
N SER A 37 8.28 -2.40 3.44
CA SER A 37 8.33 -3.51 4.39
C SER A 37 8.17 -4.87 3.70
N ALA A 38 7.29 -4.96 2.70
CA ALA A 38 7.12 -6.18 1.90
C ALA A 38 8.36 -6.49 1.04
N LEU A 39 8.97 -5.48 0.42
CA LEU A 39 10.21 -5.64 -0.34
C LEU A 39 11.39 -6.08 0.53
N LYS A 40 11.55 -5.48 1.71
CA LYS A 40 12.58 -5.91 2.69
C LYS A 40 12.42 -7.39 3.06
N ARG A 41 11.18 -7.87 3.25
CA ARG A 41 10.91 -9.29 3.48
C ARG A 41 11.26 -10.14 2.26
N ALA A 42 10.96 -9.68 1.05
CA ALA A 42 11.31 -10.40 -0.17
C ALA A 42 12.83 -10.62 -0.27
N VAL A 43 13.65 -9.60 0.05
CA VAL A 43 15.12 -9.72 0.10
C VAL A 43 15.56 -10.80 1.10
N ILE A 44 15.03 -10.77 2.33
CA ILE A 44 15.34 -11.79 3.35
C ILE A 44 14.99 -13.20 2.85
N TYR A 45 13.84 -13.37 2.18
CA TYR A 45 13.44 -14.67 1.65
C TYR A 45 14.30 -15.12 0.46
N ILE A 46 14.84 -14.20 -0.34
CA ILE A 46 15.84 -14.52 -1.38
C ILE A 46 17.11 -15.07 -0.73
N ASP A 47 17.63 -14.40 0.30
CA ASP A 47 18.83 -14.83 1.02
C ASP A 47 18.65 -16.21 1.68
N GLN A 48 17.42 -16.53 2.09
CA GLN A 48 17.04 -17.82 2.67
C GLN A 48 16.69 -18.89 1.62
N ASN A 49 16.78 -18.61 0.33
CA ASN A 49 16.31 -19.48 -0.76
C ASN A 49 14.82 -19.90 -0.64
N ASN A 50 14.00 -19.09 0.03
CA ASN A 50 12.58 -19.34 0.22
C ASN A 50 11.73 -18.69 -0.88
N ILE A 51 11.69 -19.33 -2.05
CA ILE A 51 11.05 -18.81 -3.26
C ILE A 51 9.54 -18.56 -3.08
N GLN A 52 8.85 -19.41 -2.32
CA GLN A 52 7.41 -19.27 -2.07
C GLN A 52 7.11 -18.01 -1.26
N GLN A 53 7.87 -17.76 -0.20
CA GLN A 53 7.68 -16.57 0.62
C GLN A 53 8.20 -15.29 -0.07
N LYS A 54 9.26 -15.39 -0.90
CA LYS A 54 9.67 -14.33 -1.83
C LYS A 54 8.48 -13.91 -2.69
N SER A 55 7.87 -14.87 -3.40
CA SER A 55 6.76 -14.61 -4.32
C SER A 55 5.58 -13.92 -3.61
N ARG A 56 5.20 -14.40 -2.42
CA ARG A 56 4.14 -13.77 -1.62
C ARG A 56 4.50 -12.35 -1.16
N ALA A 57 5.74 -12.12 -0.75
CA ALA A 57 6.19 -10.79 -0.32
C ALA A 57 6.20 -9.79 -1.49
N ILE A 58 6.63 -10.21 -2.68
CA ILE A 58 6.60 -9.39 -3.89
C ILE A 58 5.16 -9.10 -4.33
N SER A 59 4.29 -10.11 -4.37
CA SER A 59 2.87 -9.92 -4.69
C SER A 59 2.19 -8.94 -3.73
N LYS A 60 2.53 -8.98 -2.44
CA LYS A 60 2.04 -7.98 -1.47
C LYS A 60 2.53 -6.57 -1.78
N ALA A 61 3.79 -6.39 -2.19
CA ALA A 61 4.30 -5.08 -2.59
C ALA A 61 3.57 -4.56 -3.84
N ILE A 62 3.36 -5.42 -4.85
CA ILE A 62 2.61 -5.10 -6.07
C ILE A 62 1.18 -4.67 -5.73
N ALA A 63 0.47 -5.41 -4.89
CA ALA A 63 -0.90 -5.07 -4.51
C ALA A 63 -0.99 -3.69 -3.84
N ILE A 64 -0.04 -3.36 -2.94
CA ILE A 64 -0.01 -2.05 -2.28
C ILE A 64 0.23 -0.91 -3.29
N ILE A 65 1.11 -1.11 -4.27
CA ILE A 65 1.39 -0.11 -5.30
C ILE A 65 0.20 0.04 -6.24
N ASN A 66 -0.32 -1.08 -6.77
CA ASN A 66 -1.34 -1.08 -7.80
C ASN A 66 -2.74 -0.74 -7.28
N GLU A 67 -3.13 -1.27 -6.13
CA GLU A 67 -4.48 -1.07 -5.58
C GLU A 67 -4.51 0.09 -4.58
N GLY A 68 -3.39 0.34 -3.90
CA GLY A 68 -3.29 1.38 -2.87
C GLY A 68 -2.79 2.73 -3.39
N LEU A 69 -1.56 2.78 -3.93
CA LEU A 69 -0.95 4.04 -4.33
C LEU A 69 -1.53 4.59 -5.64
N ASN A 70 -1.73 3.71 -6.63
CA ASN A 70 -2.32 4.07 -7.93
C ASN A 70 -3.75 4.60 -7.79
N SER A 71 -4.55 4.12 -6.83
CA SER A 71 -5.91 4.61 -6.62
C SER A 71 -5.98 6.04 -6.04
N GLY A 72 -4.86 6.55 -5.52
CA GLY A 72 -4.75 7.94 -5.06
C GLY A 72 -4.23 8.92 -6.12
N VAL A 73 -3.96 8.47 -7.35
CA VAL A 73 -3.47 9.31 -8.44
C VAL A 73 -4.66 9.91 -9.20
N ASP A 74 -4.83 11.22 -9.13
CA ASP A 74 -5.86 11.94 -9.88
C ASP A 74 -5.34 12.28 -11.29
N LEU A 75 -5.62 11.41 -12.25
CA LEU A 75 -5.25 11.61 -13.65
C LEU A 75 -6.10 12.69 -14.35
N GLU A 76 -7.27 13.03 -13.80
CA GLU A 76 -8.16 14.02 -14.41
C GLU A 76 -7.72 15.45 -14.09
N HIS A 77 -7.27 15.70 -12.85
CA HIS A 77 -6.90 17.04 -12.37
C HIS A 77 -5.40 17.21 -12.09
N GLY A 78 -4.63 16.12 -12.01
CA GLY A 78 -3.21 16.15 -11.62
C GLY A 78 -2.22 16.43 -12.75
N GLY A 79 -2.68 16.45 -14.01
CA GLY A 79 -1.87 16.76 -15.19
C GLY A 79 -0.60 15.91 -15.30
N GLU A 80 0.48 16.53 -15.78
CA GLU A 80 1.77 15.85 -16.03
C GLU A 80 2.35 15.15 -14.79
N ILE A 81 2.12 15.68 -13.59
CA ILE A 81 2.63 15.09 -12.35
C ILE A 81 1.95 13.75 -12.08
N ALA A 82 0.62 13.69 -12.23
CA ALA A 82 -0.13 12.45 -12.03
C ALA A 82 0.24 11.40 -13.07
N GLU A 83 0.42 11.80 -14.33
CA GLU A 83 0.90 10.91 -15.39
C GLU A 83 2.28 10.33 -15.06
N ASN A 84 3.23 11.18 -14.65
CA ASN A 84 4.59 10.74 -14.29
C ASN A 84 4.59 9.79 -13.09
N ILE A 85 3.74 10.03 -12.09
CA ILE A 85 3.58 9.14 -10.94
C ILE A 85 3.00 7.78 -11.36
N SER A 86 1.97 7.78 -12.21
CA SER A 86 1.37 6.56 -12.75
C SER A 86 2.41 5.73 -13.52
N LEU A 87 3.17 6.38 -14.40
CA LEU A 87 4.26 5.74 -15.16
C LEU A 87 5.34 5.14 -14.25
N LEU A 88 5.68 5.85 -13.16
CA LEU A 88 6.64 5.36 -12.17
C LEU A 88 6.10 4.10 -11.47
N TYR A 89 4.85 4.09 -11.04
CA TYR A 89 4.23 2.93 -10.38
C TYR A 89 4.14 1.74 -11.33
N ASP A 90 3.78 1.95 -12.59
CA ASP A 90 3.79 0.92 -13.63
C ASP A 90 5.18 0.34 -13.88
N TYR A 91 6.22 1.19 -13.88
CA TYR A 91 7.59 0.73 -14.01
C TYR A 91 7.99 -0.15 -12.81
N MET A 92 7.68 0.28 -11.59
CA MET A 92 7.97 -0.49 -10.37
C MET A 92 7.28 -1.85 -10.40
N ILE A 93 6.00 -1.92 -10.75
CA ILE A 93 5.24 -3.18 -10.83
C ILE A 93 5.88 -4.13 -11.85
N ARG A 94 6.27 -3.63 -13.03
CA ARG A 94 6.95 -4.44 -14.05
C ARG A 94 8.27 -5.02 -13.55
N GLN A 95 9.10 -4.24 -12.87
CA GLN A 95 10.35 -4.73 -12.28
C GLN A 95 10.10 -5.80 -11.21
N LEU A 96 9.07 -5.62 -10.38
CA LEU A 96 8.71 -6.60 -9.35
C LEU A 96 8.19 -7.91 -9.94
N LEU A 97 7.40 -7.86 -11.02
CA LEU A 97 6.96 -9.06 -11.73
C LEU A 97 8.13 -9.85 -12.33
N ILE A 98 9.11 -9.15 -12.90
CA ILE A 98 10.34 -9.78 -13.41
C ILE A 98 11.08 -10.47 -12.26
N CYS A 99 11.32 -9.77 -11.15
CA CYS A 99 11.96 -10.32 -9.95
C CYS A 99 11.18 -11.52 -9.37
N GLN A 100 9.85 -11.51 -9.47
CA GLN A 100 9.02 -12.63 -9.00
C GLN A 100 9.26 -13.91 -9.81
N SER A 101 9.51 -13.78 -11.11
CA SER A 101 9.73 -14.91 -12.02
C SER A 101 11.13 -15.55 -11.95
N LEU A 102 12.13 -14.82 -11.43
CA LEU A 102 13.53 -15.26 -11.26
C LEU A 102 13.74 -16.07 -9.98
#